data_AF-X1T5R5-F1
#
_entry.id   AF-X1T5R5-F1
#
_cell.length_a   1.000
_cell.length_b   1.000
_cell.length_c   1.000
_cell.angle_alpha   90.00
_cell.angle_beta   90.00
_cell.angle_gamma   90.00
#
_symmetry.space_group_name_H-M   'P 1'
#
loop_
_entity.id
_entity.type
_entity.pdbx_description
1 polymer ?
#
loop_
_entity_poly.entity_id
_entity_poly.type
_entity_poly.pdbx_seq_one_letter_code
_entity_poly.pdbx_strand_id
1 'polypeptide(L)'
;MARRKRKTEIQDAFDAIAGFRDLVDETFERLTGKRIAAWLKEFQQQPRELPGGEQAAPQQEQGMPLADAYAVLGLSPTASLEEVKRNYRRLAAIF
;
A
#
# COMPACT_ATOMS: atom_id res chain seq x y z
N MET A 1 39.63 5.01 24.32
CA MET A 1 39.31 5.99 23.25
C MET A 1 38.40 5.47 22.13
N ALA A 2 37.93 4.21 22.15
CA ALA A 2 37.08 3.66 21.07
C ALA A 2 35.62 4.13 21.08
N ARG A 3 35.09 4.56 22.24
CA ARG A 3 33.68 4.96 22.41
C ARG A 3 33.34 6.31 21.76
N ARG A 4 34.32 7.21 21.58
CA ARG A 4 34.12 8.51 20.92
C ARG A 4 34.00 8.39 19.40
N LYS A 5 34.75 7.48 18.76
CA LYS A 5 34.74 7.32 17.30
C LYS A 5 33.37 6.87 16.74
N ARG A 6 32.71 5.89 17.39
CA ARG A 6 31.36 5.44 16.97
C ARG A 6 30.29 6.53 17.08
N LYS A 7 30.46 7.50 17.99
CA LYS A 7 29.49 8.59 18.16
C LYS A 7 29.53 9.57 16.98
N THR A 8 30.72 9.82 16.44
CA THR A 8 30.93 10.67 15.26
C THR A 8 30.36 9.99 14.01
N GLU A 9 30.64 8.70 13.80
CA GLU A 9 30.10 7.95 12.64
C GLU A 9 28.57 7.89 12.59
N ILE A 10 27.92 7.73 13.75
CA ILE A 10 26.45 7.75 13.84
C ILE A 10 25.91 9.15 13.50
N GLN A 11 26.58 10.20 13.96
CA GLN A 11 26.20 11.58 13.67
C GLN A 11 26.36 11.89 12.17
N ASP A 12 27.47 11.48 11.57
CA ASP A 12 27.71 11.63 10.12
C ASP A 12 26.65 10.90 9.29
N ALA A 13 26.18 9.73 9.74
CA ALA A 13 25.10 9.01 9.09
C ALA A 13 23.76 9.75 9.19
N PHE A 14 23.45 10.35 10.35
CA PHE A 14 22.24 11.17 10.49
C PHE A 14 22.29 12.44 9.64
N ASP A 15 23.46 13.07 9.54
CA ASP A 15 23.66 14.25 8.69
C ASP A 15 23.51 13.90 7.20
N ALA A 16 24.01 12.72 6.77
CA ALA A 16 23.81 12.22 5.41
C ALA A 16 22.32 11.92 5.11
N ILE A 17 21.59 11.35 6.08
CA ILE A 17 20.16 11.10 5.95
C ILE A 17 19.38 12.41 5.89
N ALA A 18 19.76 13.42 6.68
CA ALA A 18 19.16 14.75 6.63
C ALA A 18 19.39 15.41 5.26
N GLY A 19 20.62 15.36 4.74
CA GLY A 19 20.92 15.88 3.41
C GLY A 19 20.14 15.17 2.29
N PHE A 20 19.98 13.85 2.38
CA PHE A 20 19.14 13.09 1.44
C PHE A 20 17.67 13.51 1.52
N ARG A 21 17.12 13.66 2.73
CA ARG A 21 15.75 14.11 2.95
C ARG A 21 15.52 15.48 2.31
N ASP A 22 16.44 16.42 2.48
CA ASP A 22 16.32 17.76 1.94
C ASP A 22 16.38 17.76 0.40
N LEU A 23 17.29 16.98 -0.18
CA LEU A 23 17.38 16.80 -1.64
C LEU A 23 16.07 16.23 -2.23
N VAL A 24 15.49 15.24 -1.55
CA VAL A 24 14.23 14.62 -1.97
C VAL A 24 13.07 15.60 -1.87
N ASP A 25 12.97 16.38 -0.80
CA ASP A 25 11.93 17.41 -0.64
C ASP A 25 12.07 18.51 -1.70
N GLU A 26 13.28 18.98 -1.98
CA GLU A 26 13.53 20.00 -3.01
C GLU A 26 13.18 19.48 -4.42
N THR A 27 13.60 18.26 -4.75
CA THR A 27 13.30 17.65 -6.06
C THR A 27 11.79 17.45 -6.23
N PHE A 28 11.13 16.97 -5.18
CA PHE A 28 9.70 16.76 -5.18
C PHE A 28 8.94 18.09 -5.31
N GLU A 29 9.37 19.15 -4.63
CA GLU A 29 8.80 20.48 -4.74
C GLU A 29 8.99 21.06 -6.15
N ARG A 30 10.15 20.88 -6.77
CA ARG A 30 10.38 21.29 -8.18
C ARG A 30 9.45 20.56 -9.17
N LEU A 31 9.14 19.29 -8.92
CA LEU A 31 8.30 18.47 -9.80
C LEU A 31 6.81 18.72 -9.60
N THR A 32 6.38 18.89 -8.35
CA THR A 32 4.95 18.90 -7.97
C THR A 32 4.45 20.28 -7.55
N GLY A 33 5.33 21.24 -7.35
CA GLY A 33 5.03 22.57 -6.81
C GLY A 33 4.63 22.57 -5.34
N LYS A 34 4.75 21.44 -4.63
CA LYS A 34 4.38 21.28 -3.21
C LYS A 34 5.46 20.54 -2.45
N ARG A 35 5.66 20.88 -1.17
CA ARG A 35 6.55 20.12 -0.27
C ARG A 35 5.93 18.78 0.11
N ILE A 36 6.77 17.77 0.35
CA ILE A 36 6.31 16.40 0.69
C ILE A 36 5.46 16.42 1.96
N ALA A 37 5.82 17.23 2.95
CA ALA A 37 5.06 17.35 4.19
C ALA A 37 3.64 17.92 3.97
N ALA A 38 3.50 18.88 3.05
CA ALA A 38 2.19 19.44 2.70
C ALA A 38 1.35 18.42 1.93
N TRP A 39 1.96 17.72 0.97
CA TRP A 39 1.33 16.65 0.22
C TRP A 39 0.88 15.49 1.11
N LEU A 40 1.72 15.05 2.04
CA LEU A 40 1.38 13.96 2.97
C LEU A 40 0.26 14.37 3.92
N LYS A 41 0.23 15.63 4.35
CA LYS A 41 -0.88 16.16 5.16
C LYS A 41 -2.18 16.19 4.37
N GLU A 42 -2.15 16.57 3.09
CA GLU A 42 -3.31 16.48 2.19
C GLU A 42 -3.79 15.03 2.03
N PHE A 43 -2.89 14.06 1.86
CA PHE A 43 -3.23 12.63 1.77
C PHE A 43 -3.78 12.05 3.08
N GLN A 44 -3.24 12.48 4.22
CA GLN A 44 -3.78 12.10 5.55
C GLN A 44 -5.13 12.76 5.84
N GLN A 45 -5.35 13.98 5.32
CA GLN A 45 -6.63 14.71 5.37
C GLN A 45 -7.64 14.23 4.33
N GLN A 46 -7.22 13.35 3.43
CA GLN A 46 -8.11 12.61 2.54
C GLN A 46 -8.23 11.14 3.04
N PRO A 47 -8.75 10.86 4.26
CA PRO A 47 -9.55 9.67 4.39
C PRO A 47 -10.64 9.88 3.35
N ARG A 48 -10.63 9.07 2.31
CA ARG A 48 -11.66 9.05 1.29
C ARG A 48 -12.99 9.08 2.04
N GLU A 49 -13.62 10.26 2.08
CA GLU A 49 -15.01 10.39 2.46
C GLU A 49 -15.74 9.62 1.38
N LEU A 50 -15.92 8.32 1.62
CA LEU A 50 -17.02 7.60 1.02
C LEU A 50 -18.24 8.43 1.39
N PRO A 51 -18.99 8.98 0.42
CA PRO A 51 -20.10 9.83 0.73
C PRO A 51 -21.06 9.04 1.62
N GLY A 52 -21.17 9.48 2.88
CA GLY A 52 -22.27 9.13 3.76
C GLY A 52 -23.51 9.85 3.23
N GLY A 53 -24.10 9.27 2.20
CA GLY A 53 -25.32 9.74 1.59
C GLY A 53 -26.10 8.51 1.15
N GLU A 54 -27.33 8.44 1.63
CA GLU A 54 -28.41 7.56 1.18
C GLU A 54 -28.65 7.71 -0.33
N GLN A 55 -27.71 7.23 -1.13
CA GLN A 55 -27.82 7.10 -2.57
C GLN A 55 -27.23 5.74 -2.90
N ALA A 56 -28.14 4.80 -3.08
CA ALA A 56 -27.97 3.67 -3.96
C ALA A 56 -27.52 4.16 -5.35
N ALA A 57 -26.24 4.52 -5.48
CA ALA A 57 -25.57 4.28 -6.74
C ALA A 57 -25.47 2.76 -6.83
N PRO A 58 -25.93 2.12 -7.91
CA PRO A 58 -25.64 0.71 -8.09
C PRO A 58 -24.12 0.63 -8.03
N GLN A 59 -23.61 -0.07 -7.01
CA GLN A 59 -22.34 -0.74 -7.15
C GLN A 59 -22.52 -1.49 -8.46
N GLN A 60 -21.92 -0.97 -9.53
CA GLN A 60 -21.64 -1.84 -10.65
C GLN A 60 -20.89 -2.97 -9.99
N GLU A 61 -21.53 -4.14 -9.94
CA GLU A 61 -20.93 -5.43 -9.70
C GLU A 61 -19.86 -5.62 -10.79
N GLN A 62 -18.78 -4.84 -10.71
CA GLN A 62 -17.47 -5.15 -11.23
C GLN A 62 -16.70 -5.97 -10.20
N GLY A 63 -17.37 -6.43 -9.13
CA GLY A 63 -16.98 -7.63 -8.43
C GLY A 63 -17.19 -8.78 -9.40
N MET A 64 -16.10 -9.39 -9.85
CA MET A 64 -16.09 -10.67 -10.53
C MET A 64 -17.24 -11.54 -9.97
N PRO A 65 -18.19 -11.99 -10.82
CA PRO A 65 -19.26 -12.87 -10.40
C PRO A 65 -18.72 -13.97 -9.49
N LEU A 66 -19.43 -14.33 -8.42
CA LEU A 66 -18.96 -15.35 -7.49
C LEU A 66 -18.58 -16.64 -8.23
N ALA A 67 -19.34 -16.97 -9.28
CA ALA A 67 -19.03 -18.08 -10.19
C ALA A 67 -17.65 -17.97 -10.84
N ASP A 68 -17.25 -16.77 -11.27
CA ASP A 68 -15.95 -16.50 -11.87
C ASP A 68 -14.82 -16.60 -10.83
N ALA A 69 -15.07 -16.21 -9.58
CA ALA A 69 -14.11 -16.37 -8.49
C ALA A 69 -13.84 -17.86 -8.17
N TYR A 70 -14.87 -18.71 -8.19
CA TYR A 70 -14.71 -20.15 -8.07
C TYR A 70 -14.05 -20.76 -9.33
N ALA A 71 -14.31 -20.20 -10.52
CA ALA A 71 -13.65 -20.63 -11.75
C ALA A 71 -12.13 -20.35 -11.76
N VAL A 72 -11.66 -19.25 -11.17
CA VAL A 72 -10.22 -18.99 -10.95
C VAL A 72 -9.58 -20.08 -10.10
N LEU A 73 -10.32 -20.59 -9.11
CA LEU A 73 -9.88 -21.72 -8.30
C LEU A 73 -10.13 -23.08 -8.98
N GLY A 74 -10.74 -23.13 -10.17
CA GLY A 74 -11.12 -24.37 -10.85
C GLY A 74 -12.19 -25.17 -10.10
N LEU A 75 -13.04 -24.51 -9.33
CA LEU A 75 -14.05 -25.13 -8.46
C LEU A 75 -15.47 -24.73 -8.88
N SER A 76 -16.44 -25.56 -8.48
CA SER A 76 -17.87 -25.22 -8.59
C SER A 76 -18.24 -24.16 -7.53
N PRO A 77 -19.22 -23.27 -7.79
CA PRO A 77 -19.78 -22.37 -6.78
C PRO A 77 -20.40 -23.10 -5.58
N THR A 78 -20.69 -24.40 -5.72
CA THR A 78 -21.20 -25.27 -4.65
C THR A 78 -20.09 -25.98 -3.87
N ALA A 79 -18.82 -25.69 -4.15
CA ALA A 79 -17.69 -26.35 -3.49
C ALA A 79 -17.66 -26.04 -2.00
N SER A 80 -17.27 -27.05 -1.22
CA SER A 80 -17.12 -26.88 0.23
C SER A 80 -15.91 -26.01 0.57
N LEU A 81 -15.95 -25.36 1.74
CA LEU A 81 -14.86 -24.51 2.22
C LEU A 81 -13.50 -25.25 2.28
N GLU A 82 -13.52 -26.55 2.59
CA GLU A 82 -12.31 -27.37 2.66
C GLU A 82 -11.69 -27.65 1.29
N GLU A 83 -12.53 -27.80 0.25
CA GLU A 83 -12.06 -27.95 -1.13
C GLU A 83 -11.46 -26.64 -1.65
N VAL A 84 -12.08 -25.50 -1.33
CA VAL A 84 -11.57 -24.16 -1.63
C VAL A 84 -10.18 -23.95 -1.03
N LYS A 85 -10.02 -24.23 0.27
CA LYS A 85 -8.71 -24.10 0.95
C LYS A 85 -7.66 -25.02 0.35
N ARG A 86 -8.02 -26.26 0.03
CA ARG A 86 -7.10 -27.23 -0.56
C ARG A 86 -6.62 -26.78 -1.94
N ASN A 87 -7.52 -26.30 -2.79
CA ASN A 87 -7.15 -25.87 -4.13
C ASN A 87 -6.40 -24.54 -4.13
N TYR A 88 -6.76 -23.61 -3.25
CA TYR A 88 -5.98 -22.39 -3.04
C TYR A 88 -4.54 -22.70 -2.64
N ARG A 89 -4.31 -23.62 -1.69
CA ARG A 89 -2.95 -24.03 -1.30
C ARG A 89 -2.15 -24.66 -2.44
N ARG A 90 -2.82 -25.40 -3.33
CA ARG A 90 -2.18 -25.99 -4.52
C ARG A 90 -1.77 -24.91 -5.52
N LEU A 91 -2.66 -23.98 -5.81
CA LEU A 91 -2.36 -22.86 -6.73
C LEU A 91 -1.27 -21.95 -6.18
N ALA A 92 -1.31 -21.63 -4.88
CA ALA A 92 -0.30 -20.81 -4.22
C ALA A 92 1.09 -21.48 -4.10
N ALA A 93 1.21 -22.78 -4.40
CA ALA A 93 2.50 -23.46 -4.47
C ALA A 93 3.08 -23.48 -5.90
N ILE A 94 2.25 -23.16 -6.91
CA ILE A 94 2.62 -23.18 -8.33
C ILE A 94 2.97 -21.77 -8.82
N PHE A 95 2.31 -20.75 -8.28
CA PHE A 95 2.58 -19.33 -8.52
C PHE A 95 3.34 -18.71 -7.35
#